data_AF-A0A381SHU9-F1
#
_entry.id   AF-A0A381SHU9-F1
#
_cell.length_a   1.000
_cell.length_b   1.000
_cell.length_c   1.000
_cell.angle_alpha   90.00
_cell.angle_beta   90.00
_cell.angle_gamma   90.00
#
_symmetry.space_group_name_H-M   'P 1'
#
loop_
_entity.id
_entity.type
_entity.pdbx_description
1 polymer ?
#
loop_
_entity_poly.entity_id
_entity_poly.type
_entity_poly.pdbx_seq_one_letter_code
_entity_poly.pdbx_strand_id
1 'polypeptide(L)'
;PKQIAGVMSIVRRGQAARKGEKFNEKEDAEIVAMAEAMQEEGSLALRATGAISDDGIIDPRDTRSVLGMCLSVVNGKEVEGAPGYGVYRL
;
A
#
# COMPACT_ATOMS: atom_id res chain seq x y z
N PRO A 1 -5.05 6.68 1.53
CA PRO A 1 -5.85 7.42 0.53
C PRO A 1 -5.39 8.87 0.24
N LYS A 2 -5.33 9.77 1.24
CA LYS A 2 -5.19 11.22 1.03
C LYS A 2 -3.90 11.68 0.34
N GLN A 3 -2.79 10.98 0.55
CA GLN A 3 -1.49 11.39 0.01
C GLN A 3 -1.46 11.34 -1.52
N ILE A 4 -1.99 10.28 -2.13
CA ILE A 4 -2.02 10.11 -3.59
C ILE A 4 -2.91 11.20 -4.21
N ALA A 5 -4.13 11.35 -3.69
CA ALA A 5 -5.07 12.36 -4.18
C ALA A 5 -4.53 13.80 -4.02
N GLY A 6 -3.89 14.09 -2.89
CA GLY A 6 -3.24 15.38 -2.64
C GLY A 6 -2.12 15.70 -3.63
N VAL A 7 -1.25 14.72 -3.92
CA VAL A 7 -0.19 14.90 -4.94
C VAL A 7 -0.80 15.12 -6.33
N MET A 8 -1.85 14.39 -6.69
CA MET A 8 -2.55 14.58 -7.96
C MET A 8 -3.11 16.00 -8.11
N SER A 9 -3.77 16.53 -7.08
CA SER A 9 -4.27 17.92 -7.05
C SER A 9 -3.14 18.94 -7.22
N ILE A 10 -2.03 18.78 -6.49
CA ILE A 10 -0.84 19.65 -6.60
C ILE A 10 -0.30 19.67 -8.03
N VAL A 11 -0.17 18.50 -8.66
CA VAL A 11 0.33 18.38 -10.04
C VAL A 11 -0.61 19.07 -11.03
N ARG A 12 -1.94 18.85 -10.91
CA ARG A 12 -2.94 19.48 -11.77
C ARG A 12 -2.96 21.00 -11.64
N ARG A 13 -2.91 21.52 -10.41
CA ARG A 13 -2.83 22.96 -10.13
C ARG A 13 -1.58 23.56 -10.76
N GLY A 14 -0.42 22.89 -10.61
CA GLY A 14 0.82 23.31 -11.25
C GLY A 14 0.74 23.28 -12.78
N GLN A 15 0.04 22.31 -13.37
CA GLN A 15 -0.18 22.25 -14.82
C GLN A 15 -1.08 23.40 -15.33
N ALA A 16 -2.21 23.67 -14.67
CA ALA A 16 -3.11 24.76 -15.04
C ALA A 16 -2.40 26.13 -14.98
N ALA A 17 -1.62 26.35 -13.90
CA ALA A 17 -0.81 27.56 -13.75
C ALA A 17 0.21 27.72 -14.89
N ARG A 18 0.91 26.65 -15.29
CA ARG A 18 1.86 26.68 -16.42
C ARG A 18 1.19 26.96 -17.77
N LYS A 19 -0.08 26.60 -17.93
CA LYS A 19 -0.86 26.84 -19.16
C LYS A 19 -1.60 28.18 -19.16
N GLY A 20 -1.60 28.91 -18.04
CA GLY A 20 -2.40 30.12 -17.88
C GLY A 20 -3.91 29.86 -17.82
N GLU A 21 -4.31 28.62 -17.52
CA GLU A 21 -5.71 28.21 -17.41
C GLU A 21 -6.24 28.46 -15.98
N LYS A 22 -7.53 28.80 -15.84
CA LYS A 22 -8.16 28.87 -14.53
C LYS A 22 -8.30 27.48 -13.95
N PHE A 23 -7.88 27.30 -12.70
CA PHE A 23 -8.05 26.04 -12.00
C PHE A 23 -9.47 25.92 -11.44
N ASN A 24 -10.15 24.82 -11.78
CA ASN A 24 -11.49 24.53 -11.30
C ASN A 24 -11.43 23.79 -9.96
N GLU A 25 -11.53 24.53 -8.85
CA GLU A 25 -11.47 23.97 -7.50
C GLU A 25 -12.57 22.94 -7.23
N LYS A 26 -13.77 23.14 -7.79
CA LYS A 26 -14.89 22.24 -7.56
C LYS A 26 -14.66 20.89 -8.22
N GLU A 27 -14.24 20.91 -9.48
CA GLU A 27 -13.90 19.69 -10.22
C GLU A 27 -12.68 18.98 -9.61
N ASP A 28 -11.70 19.73 -9.08
CA ASP A 28 -10.58 19.12 -8.37
C ASP A 28 -11.01 18.43 -7.08
N ALA A 29 -11.89 19.04 -6.29
CA ALA A 29 -12.44 18.41 -5.10
C ALA A 29 -13.20 17.11 -5.43
N GLU A 30 -13.96 17.08 -6.53
CA GLU A 30 -14.65 15.87 -6.99
C GLU A 30 -13.67 14.75 -7.38
N ILE A 31 -12.59 15.09 -8.09
CA ILE A 31 -11.56 14.12 -8.49
C ILE A 31 -10.75 13.63 -7.30
N VAL A 32 -10.41 14.50 -6.36
CA VAL A 32 -9.75 14.13 -5.11
C VAL A 32 -10.62 13.15 -4.32
N ALA A 33 -11.91 13.46 -4.16
CA ALA A 33 -12.85 12.58 -3.46
C ALA A 33 -12.97 11.21 -4.14
N MET A 34 -13.03 11.17 -5.47
CA MET A 34 -13.07 9.92 -6.23
C MET A 34 -11.77 9.10 -6.03
N ALA A 35 -10.61 9.73 -6.15
CA ALA A 35 -9.32 9.06 -5.97
C ALA A 35 -9.14 8.52 -4.54
N GLU A 36 -9.60 9.27 -3.53
CA GLU A 36 -9.61 8.81 -2.14
C GLU A 36 -10.52 7.59 -1.95
N ALA A 37 -11.74 7.62 -2.51
CA ALA A 37 -12.68 6.52 -2.42
C ALA A 37 -12.15 5.24 -3.10
N MET A 38 -11.58 5.37 -4.30
CA MET A 38 -10.96 4.23 -5.00
C MET A 38 -9.80 3.63 -4.20
N GLN A 39 -8.98 4.49 -3.59
CA GLN A 39 -7.84 4.01 -2.80
C GLN A 39 -8.30 3.35 -1.50
N GLU A 40 -9.34 3.86 -0.86
CA GLU A 40 -9.93 3.26 0.35
C GLU A 40 -10.49 1.86 0.03
N GLU A 41 -11.28 1.74 -1.03
CA GLU A 41 -11.82 0.47 -1.48
C GLU A 41 -10.70 -0.52 -1.83
N GLY A 42 -9.67 -0.06 -2.55
CA GLY A 42 -8.50 -0.86 -2.90
C GLY A 42 -7.66 -1.30 -1.70
N SER A 43 -7.77 -0.62 -0.55
CA SER A 43 -7.01 -0.92 0.67
C SER A 43 -7.66 -1.96 1.58
N LEU A 44 -8.86 -2.42 1.26
CA LEU A 44 -9.57 -3.42 2.05
C LEU A 44 -8.83 -4.76 2.04
N ALA A 45 -8.79 -5.45 3.20
CA ALA A 45 -8.15 -6.75 3.33
C ALA A 45 -8.66 -7.79 2.31
N LEU A 46 -9.95 -7.75 1.99
CA LEU A 46 -10.55 -8.64 0.98
C LEU A 46 -10.01 -8.40 -0.44
N ARG A 47 -9.62 -7.16 -0.77
CA ARG A 47 -8.96 -6.86 -2.06
C ARG A 47 -7.55 -7.44 -2.11
N ALA A 48 -6.80 -7.29 -1.02
CA ALA A 48 -5.45 -7.83 -0.88
C ALA A 48 -5.44 -9.37 -1.01
N THR A 49 -6.27 -10.04 -0.20
CA THR A 49 -6.30 -11.51 -0.19
C THR A 49 -6.83 -12.08 -1.52
N GLY A 50 -7.83 -11.41 -2.13
CA GLY A 50 -8.33 -11.78 -3.47
C GLY A 50 -7.30 -11.60 -4.59
N ALA A 51 -6.28 -10.77 -4.37
CA ALA A 51 -5.15 -10.57 -5.27
C ALA A 51 -3.93 -11.45 -4.93
N ILE A 52 -4.01 -12.31 -3.90
CA ILE A 52 -2.91 -13.15 -3.42
C ILE A 52 -1.69 -12.30 -3.04
N SER A 53 -1.92 -11.10 -2.50
CA SER A 53 -0.84 -10.26 -1.96
C SER A 53 -0.44 -10.66 -0.54
N ASP A 54 -1.22 -11.56 0.07
CA ASP A 54 -1.03 -12.17 1.38
C ASP A 54 -1.39 -13.65 1.32
N ASP A 55 -0.98 -14.42 2.35
CA ASP A 55 -1.28 -15.84 2.49
C ASP A 55 -2.62 -16.12 3.20
N GLY A 56 -3.44 -15.08 3.42
CA GLY A 56 -4.77 -15.18 4.01
C GLY A 56 -5.06 -14.17 5.13
N ILE A 57 -6.35 -13.90 5.33
CA ILE A 57 -6.87 -13.12 6.45
C ILE A 57 -7.03 -14.03 7.67
N ILE A 58 -6.54 -13.58 8.83
CA ILE A 58 -6.66 -14.30 10.10
C ILE A 58 -7.37 -13.47 11.15
N ASP A 59 -7.96 -14.13 12.15
CA ASP A 59 -8.42 -13.46 13.36
C ASP A 59 -7.20 -12.91 14.13
N PRO A 60 -7.19 -11.64 14.55
CA PRO A 60 -6.08 -11.07 15.32
C PRO A 60 -5.75 -11.84 16.62
N ARG A 61 -6.71 -12.58 17.20
CA ARG A 61 -6.49 -13.42 18.38
C ARG A 61 -5.68 -14.68 18.08
N ASP A 62 -5.70 -15.13 16.83
CA ASP A 62 -5.03 -16.34 16.37
C ASP A 62 -3.58 -16.10 15.90
N THR A 63 -3.13 -14.83 15.85
CA THR A 63 -1.79 -14.46 15.39
C THR A 63 -0.68 -15.30 16.04
N ARG A 64 -0.75 -15.55 17.36
CA ARG A 64 0.24 -16.37 18.07
C ARG A 64 0.24 -17.82 17.58
N SER A 65 -0.94 -18.42 17.41
CA SER A 65 -1.08 -19.81 16.99
C SER A 65 -0.60 -19.99 15.55
N VAL A 66 -1.00 -19.09 14.65
CA VAL A 66 -0.57 -19.09 13.24
C VAL A 66 0.95 -18.95 13.14
N LEU A 67 1.55 -17.98 13.82
CA LEU A 67 3.00 -17.83 13.83
C LEU A 67 3.71 -19.06 14.43
N GLY A 68 3.15 -19.64 15.49
CA GLY A 68 3.69 -20.87 16.09
C GLY A 68 3.71 -22.05 15.12
N MET A 69 2.64 -22.22 14.34
CA MET A 69 2.56 -23.22 13.27
C MET A 69 3.60 -22.93 12.17
N CYS A 70 3.67 -21.70 11.66
CA CYS A 70 4.65 -21.31 10.64
C CYS A 70 6.10 -21.58 11.10
N LEU A 71 6.42 -21.22 12.35
CA LEU A 71 7.73 -21.49 12.94
C LEU A 71 8.01 -22.98 13.07
N SER A 72 7.02 -23.78 13.51
CA SER A 72 7.16 -25.24 13.56
C SER A 72 7.44 -25.86 12.19
N VAL A 73 6.85 -25.30 11.12
CA VAL A 73 7.07 -25.78 9.74
C VAL A 73 8.49 -25.46 9.26
N VAL A 74 9.00 -24.25 9.52
CA VAL A 74 10.33 -23.84 9.03
C VAL A 74 11.48 -24.36 9.91
N ASN A 75 11.21 -24.72 11.16
CA ASN A 75 12.23 -25.21 12.12
C ASN A 75 12.62 -26.69 11.90
N GLY A 76 12.36 -27.24 10.72
CA GLY A 76 12.77 -28.61 10.34
C GLY A 76 14.20 -28.72 9.79
N LYS A 77 14.95 -27.62 9.74
CA LYS A 77 16.32 -27.54 9.19
C LYS A 77 17.22 -26.69 10.10
N GLU A 78 18.53 -26.89 10.00
CA GLU A 78 19.51 -26.03 10.67
C GLU A 78 19.39 -24.59 10.14
N VAL A 79 19.46 -23.63 11.04
CA VAL A 79 19.42 -22.20 10.70
C VAL A 79 20.82 -21.76 10.29
N GLU A 80 21.03 -21.58 8.99
CA GLU A 80 22.29 -21.08 8.42
C GLU A 80 22.18 -19.58 8.11
N GLY A 81 23.25 -18.83 8.35
CA GLY A 81 23.34 -17.42 7.99
C GLY A 81 23.59 -17.22 6.50
N ALA A 82 23.31 -16.01 5.99
CA ALA A 82 23.76 -15.63 4.65
C ALA A 82 25.30 -15.50 4.62
N PRO A 83 25.98 -15.82 3.50
CA PRO A 83 27.44 -15.73 3.37
C PRO A 83 27.99 -14.30 3.45
N GLY A 84 27.12 -13.30 3.41
CA GLY A 84 27.43 -11.88 3.51
C GLY A 84 26.22 -11.04 3.14
N TYR A 85 26.40 -9.72 3.15
CA TYR A 85 25.38 -8.77 2.69
C TYR A 85 25.58 -8.40 1.21
N GLY A 86 24.53 -7.87 0.58
CA GLY A 86 24.64 -7.20 -0.73
C GLY A 86 25.38 -5.87 -0.63
N VAL A 87 25.49 -5.15 -1.75
CA VAL A 87 26.16 -3.84 -1.81
C VAL A 87 25.33 -2.78 -1.09
N TYR A 88 25.95 -2.07 -0.14
CA TYR A 88 25.37 -0.89 0.49
C TYR A 88 25.58 0.35 -0.38
N ARG A 89 24.52 1.13 -0.58
CA ARG A 89 24.62 2.49 -1.12
C ARG A 89 24.72 3.46 0.06
N LEU A 90 25.94 3.95 0.33
CA LEU A 90 26.26 4.96 1.35
C LEU A 90 26.17 6.38 0.80
#